data_AF-A0A261GM56-F1
#
_entry.id   AF-A0A261GM56-F1
#
_cell.length_a   1.000
_cell.length_b   1.000
_cell.length_c   1.000
_cell.angle_alpha   90.00
_cell.angle_beta   90.00
_cell.angle_gamma   90.00
#
_symmetry.space_group_name_H-M   'P 1'
#
loop_
_entity.id
_entity.type
_entity.pdbx_description
1 polymer ?
#
loop_
_entity_poly.entity_id
_entity_poly.type
_entity_poly.pdbx_seq_one_letter_code
_entity_poly.pdbx_strand_id
1 'polypeptide(L)'
;MLFSVLTVPAALFVSATVQAHVSVTSKTAFAGSYYEATLAVPHGCDGDDTYKVVMTIPGTFGKVRAIHSSFGPSSIETIMDGETITSYTVTWERSGNVSEADTESYNFGFRTKLPDTPFTSIHFPTVQYCRDDETLEESTSEWVGTAGHDHDSTSDELPAPSLFIYPKRYPGWNQYTVDEHIHDLSVFDDAEIVWFGTSAYSSNPVTMEMIRADGNAGVLEQIHPGSEIWVKY
;
A
#
# COMPACT_ATOMS: atom_id res chain seq x y z
N MET A 1 41.36 -2.49 -46.63
CA MET A 1 39.91 -2.39 -46.39
C MET A 1 39.72 -2.31 -44.88
N LEU A 2 39.40 -1.12 -44.35
CA LEU A 2 39.11 -0.94 -42.91
C LEU A 2 37.66 -1.38 -42.66
N PHE A 3 37.45 -2.33 -41.76
CA PHE A 3 36.12 -2.68 -41.27
C PHE A 3 35.78 -1.76 -40.09
N SER A 4 34.80 -0.87 -40.31
CA SER A 4 34.18 -0.07 -39.25
C SER A 4 33.28 -0.98 -38.41
N VAL A 5 33.61 -1.13 -37.12
CA VAL A 5 32.74 -1.79 -36.14
C VAL A 5 31.69 -0.77 -35.69
N LEU A 6 30.42 -1.02 -36.03
CA LEU A 6 29.30 -0.20 -35.61
C LEU A 6 28.82 -0.70 -34.24
N THR A 7 29.10 0.05 -33.18
CA THR A 7 28.64 -0.23 -31.82
C THR A 7 27.15 0.13 -31.70
N VAL A 8 26.27 -0.86 -31.54
CA VAL A 8 24.84 -0.64 -31.28
C VAL A 8 24.65 -0.34 -29.78
N PRO A 9 23.98 0.75 -29.38
CA PRO A 9 23.67 0.99 -27.99
C PRO A 9 22.60 0.00 -27.53
N ALA A 10 22.90 -0.77 -26.47
CA ALA A 10 21.91 -1.60 -25.80
C ALA A 10 20.90 -0.69 -25.09
N ALA A 11 19.68 -0.60 -25.62
CA ALA A 11 18.57 0.06 -24.95
C ALA A 11 18.19 -0.75 -23.71
N LEU A 12 18.41 -0.17 -22.53
CA LEU A 12 17.87 -0.68 -21.27
C LEU A 12 16.35 -0.49 -21.32
N PHE A 13 15.63 -1.56 -21.61
CA PHE A 13 14.19 -1.62 -21.40
C PHE A 13 13.95 -1.61 -19.89
N VAL A 14 13.55 -0.45 -19.36
CA VAL A 14 12.97 -0.36 -18.02
C VAL A 14 11.61 -1.05 -18.14
N SER A 15 11.49 -2.27 -17.64
CA SER A 15 10.20 -2.94 -17.49
C SER A 15 9.34 -2.08 -16.57
N ALA A 16 8.42 -1.31 -17.14
CA ALA A 16 7.33 -0.74 -16.36
C ALA A 16 6.57 -1.92 -15.75
N THR A 17 6.61 -2.05 -14.44
CA THR A 17 5.73 -2.96 -13.72
C THR A 17 4.30 -2.51 -14.02
N VAL A 18 3.60 -3.24 -14.88
CA VAL A 18 2.17 -3.03 -15.10
C VAL A 18 1.51 -3.37 -13.77
N GLN A 19 1.14 -2.34 -13.00
CA GLN A 19 0.54 -2.52 -11.70
C GLN A 19 -0.93 -2.91 -11.89
N ALA A 20 -1.15 -4.21 -12.09
CA ALA A 20 -2.48 -4.81 -12.24
C ALA A 20 -3.21 -5.01 -10.90
N HIS A 21 -2.50 -4.86 -9.77
CA HIS A 21 -3.09 -5.09 -8.46
C HIS A 21 -3.83 -3.87 -7.93
N VAL A 22 -4.98 -4.12 -7.33
CA VAL A 22 -5.70 -3.12 -6.53
C VAL A 22 -4.78 -2.64 -5.40
N SER A 23 -4.65 -1.32 -5.24
CA SER A 23 -3.68 -0.73 -4.29
C SER A 23 -4.19 0.56 -3.66
N VAL A 24 -3.64 0.92 -2.51
CA VAL A 24 -3.84 2.25 -1.92
C VAL A 24 -2.79 3.22 -2.50
N THR A 25 -3.23 4.31 -3.13
CA THR A 25 -2.37 5.27 -3.86
C THR A 25 -2.33 6.68 -3.24
N SER A 26 -2.84 6.82 -2.02
CA SER A 26 -2.84 8.07 -1.26
C SER A 26 -1.47 8.39 -0.62
N LYS A 27 -1.35 9.61 -0.07
CA LYS A 27 -0.09 10.11 0.55
C LYS A 27 0.34 9.27 1.76
N THR A 28 1.53 9.51 2.29
CA THR A 28 2.02 8.90 3.55
C THR A 28 1.00 9.01 4.68
N ALA A 29 0.69 7.88 5.31
CA ALA A 29 -0.30 7.77 6.38
C ALA A 29 0.39 7.83 7.75
N PHE A 30 0.22 8.93 8.47
CA PHE A 30 0.80 9.08 9.82
C PHE A 30 -0.16 8.60 10.91
N ALA A 31 0.34 7.85 11.88
CA ALA A 31 -0.40 7.31 13.02
C ALA A 31 -1.29 8.37 13.69
N GLY A 32 -2.55 8.00 13.96
CA GLY A 32 -3.51 8.85 14.66
C GLY A 32 -4.00 10.10 13.90
N SER A 33 -3.55 10.33 12.67
CA SER A 33 -3.94 11.50 11.86
C SER A 33 -5.28 11.32 11.14
N TYR A 34 -5.91 12.42 10.74
CA TYR A 34 -7.00 12.36 9.76
C TYR A 34 -6.41 12.13 8.37
N TYR A 35 -7.00 11.19 7.64
CA TYR A 35 -6.46 10.70 6.39
C TYR A 35 -7.54 10.50 5.35
N GLU A 36 -7.19 10.72 4.10
CA GLU A 36 -7.99 10.38 2.93
C GLU A 36 -7.24 9.29 2.17
N ALA A 37 -7.84 8.10 2.13
CA ALA A 37 -7.32 6.95 1.41
C ALA A 37 -7.94 6.91 0.02
N THR A 38 -7.13 6.51 -0.97
CA THR A 38 -7.60 6.29 -2.35
C THR A 38 -7.24 4.88 -2.76
N LEU A 39 -8.26 4.06 -3.00
CA LEU A 39 -8.14 2.73 -3.59
C LEU A 39 -8.15 2.88 -5.11
N ALA A 40 -7.08 2.44 -5.77
CA ALA A 40 -6.99 2.38 -7.22
C ALA A 40 -7.30 0.95 -7.69
N VAL A 41 -8.26 0.83 -8.59
CA VAL A 41 -8.65 -0.41 -9.28
C VAL A 41 -8.28 -0.23 -10.76
N PRO A 42 -7.18 -0.85 -11.23
CA PRO A 42 -6.57 -0.49 -12.51
C PRO A 42 -7.32 -0.99 -13.74
N HIS A 43 -8.03 -2.11 -13.62
CA HIS A 43 -8.80 -2.76 -14.68
C HIS A 43 -9.89 -3.65 -14.05
N GLY A 44 -10.75 -4.23 -14.88
CA GLY A 44 -11.81 -5.18 -14.58
C GLY A 44 -11.36 -6.61 -14.28
N CYS A 45 -12.20 -7.61 -14.53
CA CYS A 45 -11.96 -9.01 -14.17
C CYS A 45 -12.00 -9.84 -15.45
N ASP A 46 -10.90 -10.51 -15.81
CA ASP A 46 -10.83 -11.40 -16.97
C ASP A 46 -11.31 -10.77 -18.31
N GLY A 47 -11.26 -9.44 -18.43
CA GLY A 47 -11.72 -8.68 -19.60
C GLY A 47 -13.10 -8.01 -19.44
N ASP A 48 -13.85 -8.38 -18.41
CA ASP A 48 -15.13 -7.77 -18.04
C ASP A 48 -14.93 -6.49 -17.25
N ASP A 49 -15.76 -5.47 -17.47
CA ASP A 49 -15.60 -4.18 -16.79
C ASP A 49 -16.22 -4.17 -15.37
N THR A 50 -15.61 -3.41 -14.47
CA THR A 50 -15.98 -3.36 -13.04
C THR A 50 -17.30 -2.64 -12.84
N TYR A 51 -18.28 -3.26 -12.18
CA TYR A 51 -19.54 -2.59 -11.85
C TYR A 51 -19.75 -2.35 -10.34
N LYS A 52 -19.02 -3.08 -9.49
CA LYS A 52 -19.12 -2.93 -8.03
C LYS A 52 -17.79 -3.26 -7.36
N VAL A 53 -17.45 -2.50 -6.32
CA VAL A 53 -16.28 -2.71 -5.47
C VAL A 53 -16.73 -2.68 -4.02
N VAL A 54 -16.36 -3.71 -3.26
CA VAL A 54 -16.68 -3.86 -1.85
C VAL A 54 -15.37 -3.99 -1.07
N MET A 55 -15.11 -3.05 -0.16
CA MET A 55 -13.89 -3.02 0.64
C MET A 55 -14.20 -3.11 2.13
N THR A 56 -13.44 -3.93 2.84
CA THR A 56 -13.50 -4.04 4.29
C THR A 56 -12.42 -3.17 4.94
N ILE A 57 -12.84 -2.29 5.86
CA ILE A 57 -11.95 -1.46 6.68
C ILE A 57 -11.99 -1.98 8.13
N PRO A 58 -10.84 -2.29 8.76
CA PRO A 58 -10.83 -2.72 10.16
C PRO A 58 -11.44 -1.71 11.13
N GLY A 59 -12.09 -2.20 12.19
CA GLY A 59 -12.73 -1.35 13.22
C GLY A 59 -11.77 -0.51 14.05
N THR A 60 -10.45 -0.73 13.92
CA THR A 60 -9.40 0.10 14.51
C THR A 60 -9.36 1.51 13.92
N PHE A 61 -9.94 1.72 12.74
CA PHE A 61 -10.09 3.04 12.14
C PHE A 61 -11.21 3.82 12.82
N GLY A 62 -11.07 5.14 12.82
CA GLY A 62 -12.15 6.03 13.20
C GLY A 62 -13.34 5.94 12.23
N LYS A 63 -14.34 6.79 12.47
CA LYS A 63 -15.53 6.86 11.62
C LYS A 63 -15.17 7.08 10.15
N VAL A 64 -15.57 6.14 9.31
CA VAL A 64 -15.36 6.17 7.85
C VAL A 64 -16.42 7.04 7.17
N ARG A 65 -16.00 7.80 6.16
CA ARG A 65 -16.87 8.52 5.23
C ARG A 65 -16.36 8.32 3.81
N ALA A 66 -17.17 7.78 2.92
CA ALA A 66 -16.83 7.67 1.52
C ALA A 66 -16.71 9.06 0.89
N ILE A 67 -15.72 9.24 0.02
CA ILE A 67 -15.62 10.40 -0.87
C ILE A 67 -16.56 10.14 -2.04
N HIS A 68 -17.22 11.21 -2.51
CA HIS A 68 -18.09 11.14 -3.66
C HIS A 68 -17.33 10.59 -4.88
N SER A 69 -17.87 9.55 -5.52
CA SER A 69 -17.28 8.91 -6.69
C SER A 69 -18.14 9.18 -7.92
N SER A 70 -17.48 9.44 -9.05
CA SER A 70 -18.15 9.51 -10.35
C SER A 70 -18.57 8.14 -10.88
N PHE A 71 -18.02 7.06 -10.31
CA PHE A 71 -18.37 5.68 -10.67
C PHE A 71 -19.83 5.37 -10.34
N GLY A 72 -20.30 5.82 -9.18
CA GLY A 72 -21.65 5.52 -8.71
C GLY A 72 -21.83 5.86 -7.23
N PRO A 73 -23.06 5.72 -6.70
CA PRO A 73 -23.31 5.88 -5.27
C PRO A 73 -22.44 4.93 -4.42
N SER A 74 -22.08 5.43 -3.23
CA SER A 74 -21.39 4.64 -2.21
C SER A 74 -22.31 4.39 -1.01
N SER A 75 -22.20 3.21 -0.39
CA SER A 75 -22.81 2.91 0.90
C SER A 75 -21.75 2.46 1.92
N ILE A 76 -22.04 2.67 3.20
CA ILE A 76 -21.21 2.21 4.31
C ILE A 76 -22.08 1.45 5.29
N GLU A 77 -21.69 0.22 5.58
CA GLU A 77 -22.22 -0.58 6.67
C GLU A 77 -21.20 -0.61 7.81
N THR A 78 -21.66 -0.38 9.04
CA THR A 78 -20.83 -0.54 10.25
C THR A 78 -21.12 -1.90 10.86
N ILE A 79 -20.11 -2.74 10.98
CA ILE A 79 -20.22 -4.08 11.57
C ILE A 79 -19.87 -3.99 13.05
N MET A 80 -20.75 -4.52 13.89
CA MET A 80 -20.67 -4.42 15.35
C MET A 80 -20.61 -5.80 15.99
N ASP A 81 -19.82 -5.92 17.06
CA ASP A 81 -19.91 -6.99 18.05
C ASP A 81 -20.21 -6.36 19.43
N GLY A 82 -21.46 -6.47 19.87
CA GLY A 82 -21.99 -5.70 20.99
C GLY A 82 -21.87 -4.19 20.75
N GLU A 83 -21.12 -3.50 21.59
CA GLU A 83 -20.86 -2.05 21.48
C GLU A 83 -19.56 -1.72 20.70
N THR A 84 -18.82 -2.74 20.26
CA THR A 84 -17.54 -2.58 19.57
C THR A 84 -17.72 -2.61 18.06
N ILE A 85 -17.14 -1.65 17.34
CA ILE A 85 -17.06 -1.71 15.88
C ILE A 85 -15.94 -2.69 15.51
N THR A 86 -16.27 -3.75 14.77
CA THR A 86 -15.29 -4.74 14.31
C THR A 86 -14.74 -4.40 12.93
N SER A 87 -15.58 -3.84 12.06
CA SER A 87 -15.19 -3.37 10.73
C SER A 87 -16.23 -2.43 10.12
N TYR A 88 -15.87 -1.83 8.99
CA TYR A 88 -16.79 -1.16 8.08
C TYR A 88 -16.73 -1.85 6.72
N THR A 89 -17.88 -1.98 6.06
CA THR A 89 -17.97 -2.40 4.66
C THR A 89 -18.32 -1.17 3.83
N VAL A 90 -17.45 -0.79 2.90
CA VAL A 90 -17.67 0.31 1.96
C VAL A 90 -17.94 -0.29 0.59
N THR A 91 -19.10 0.04 0.01
CA THR A 91 -19.49 -0.44 -1.31
C THR A 91 -19.62 0.74 -2.26
N TRP A 92 -19.00 0.66 -3.43
CA TRP A 92 -19.27 1.52 -4.57
C TRP A 92 -19.89 0.69 -5.67
N GLU A 93 -21.01 1.14 -6.20
CA GLU A 93 -21.76 0.40 -7.23
C GLU A 93 -22.31 1.37 -8.25
N ARG A 94 -22.05 1.10 -9.53
CA ARG A 94 -22.63 1.87 -10.64
C ARG A 94 -23.94 1.24 -11.08
N SER A 95 -24.85 2.06 -11.58
CA SER A 95 -26.10 1.59 -12.20
C SER A 95 -25.97 1.59 -13.72
N GLY A 96 -26.71 0.71 -14.39
CA GLY A 96 -26.73 0.61 -15.85
C GLY A 96 -25.70 -0.36 -16.41
N ASN A 97 -25.49 -0.25 -17.72
CA ASN A 97 -24.55 -1.06 -18.48
C ASN A 97 -23.11 -0.76 -18.08
N VAL A 98 -22.27 -1.78 -18.24
CA VAL A 98 -20.83 -1.70 -18.08
C VAL A 98 -20.20 -1.24 -19.40
N SER A 99 -18.92 -0.87 -19.42
CA SER A 99 -18.25 -0.62 -20.69
C SER A 99 -18.16 -1.92 -21.50
N GLU A 100 -18.26 -1.83 -22.83
CA GLU A 100 -18.11 -2.97 -23.74
C GLU A 100 -16.73 -3.66 -23.63
N ALA A 101 -15.73 -2.96 -23.09
CA ALA A 101 -14.40 -3.49 -22.86
C ALA A 101 -13.76 -2.92 -21.58
N ASP A 102 -12.96 -3.76 -20.92
CA ASP A 102 -12.10 -3.37 -19.80
C ASP A 102 -10.95 -2.45 -20.26
N THR A 103 -11.22 -1.14 -20.24
CA THR A 103 -10.28 -0.10 -20.69
C THR A 103 -10.15 1.06 -19.70
N GLU A 104 -10.89 1.02 -18.60
CA GLU A 104 -10.97 2.09 -17.63
C GLU A 104 -10.35 1.68 -16.28
N SER A 105 -9.75 2.66 -15.60
CA SER A 105 -9.29 2.54 -14.22
C SER A 105 -10.16 3.37 -13.29
N TYR A 106 -10.40 2.89 -12.08
CA TYR A 106 -11.30 3.52 -11.12
C TYR A 106 -10.57 3.87 -9.81
N ASN A 107 -10.94 5.02 -9.23
CA ASN A 107 -10.44 5.45 -7.93
C ASN A 107 -11.59 5.61 -6.94
N PHE A 108 -11.45 4.99 -5.77
CA PHE A 108 -12.45 5.00 -4.71
C PHE A 108 -11.86 5.58 -3.43
N GLY A 109 -12.42 6.71 -2.98
CA GLY A 109 -11.89 7.46 -1.85
C GLY A 109 -12.70 7.26 -0.56
N PHE A 110 -12.04 7.28 0.59
CA PHE A 110 -12.69 7.48 1.88
C PHE A 110 -11.84 8.32 2.83
N ARG A 111 -12.49 9.05 3.73
CA ARG A 111 -11.87 9.82 4.80
C ARG A 111 -12.15 9.20 6.15
N THR A 112 -11.12 9.14 7.00
CA THR A 112 -11.22 8.58 8.35
C THR A 112 -10.12 9.14 9.26
N LYS A 113 -10.08 8.71 10.52
CA LYS A 113 -8.94 8.86 11.43
C LYS A 113 -8.19 7.52 11.47
N LEU A 114 -6.88 7.56 11.23
CA LEU A 114 -6.02 6.37 11.29
C LEU A 114 -5.84 5.88 12.74
N PRO A 115 -5.61 4.57 12.96
CA PRO A 115 -5.18 4.07 14.26
C PRO A 115 -3.82 4.67 14.66
N ASP A 116 -3.55 4.73 15.95
CA ASP A 116 -2.26 5.21 16.49
C ASP A 116 -1.30 4.03 16.70
N THR A 117 -1.08 3.26 15.63
CA THR A 117 -0.26 2.04 15.58
C THR A 117 0.83 2.22 14.52
N PRO A 118 1.92 2.93 14.84
CA PRO A 118 3.00 3.14 13.87
C PRO A 118 3.74 1.82 13.57
N PHE A 119 4.39 1.78 12.41
CA PHE A 119 5.12 0.63 11.88
C PHE A 119 4.25 -0.60 11.55
N THR A 120 2.95 -0.39 11.35
CA THR A 120 2.01 -1.47 11.05
C THR A 120 1.49 -1.37 9.62
N SER A 121 1.52 -2.47 8.89
CA SER A 121 0.78 -2.63 7.64
C SER A 121 -0.65 -3.04 7.93
N ILE A 122 -1.62 -2.29 7.42
CA ILE A 122 -3.04 -2.61 7.54
C ILE A 122 -3.58 -2.95 6.15
N HIS A 123 -4.18 -4.13 6.03
CA HIS A 123 -4.80 -4.62 4.80
C HIS A 123 -6.29 -4.25 4.75
N PHE A 124 -6.79 -4.02 3.54
CA PHE A 124 -8.19 -3.77 3.23
C PHE A 124 -8.69 -4.84 2.26
N PRO A 125 -9.13 -6.01 2.75
CA PRO A 125 -9.74 -7.03 1.91
C PRO A 125 -10.79 -6.41 0.99
N THR A 126 -10.67 -6.67 -0.31
CA THR A 126 -11.50 -6.03 -1.33
C THR A 126 -12.02 -7.06 -2.31
N VAL A 127 -13.32 -7.04 -2.57
CA VAL A 127 -13.93 -7.84 -3.63
C VAL A 127 -14.35 -6.91 -4.75
N GLN A 128 -13.85 -7.20 -5.95
CA GLN A 128 -14.18 -6.53 -7.18
C GLN A 128 -15.16 -7.40 -7.97
N TYR A 129 -16.26 -6.81 -8.42
CA TYR A 129 -17.28 -7.47 -9.21
C TYR A 129 -17.30 -6.84 -10.60
N CYS A 130 -17.22 -7.70 -11.59
CA CYS A 130 -17.20 -7.34 -13.00
C CYS A 130 -18.34 -8.02 -13.71
N ARG A 131 -18.70 -7.48 -14.86
CA ARG A 131 -19.80 -8.01 -15.67
C ARG A 131 -19.50 -7.76 -17.13
N ASP A 132 -19.84 -8.73 -17.97
CA ASP A 132 -19.83 -8.58 -19.42
C ASP A 132 -21.05 -7.76 -19.88
N ASP A 133 -20.88 -6.85 -20.85
CA ASP A 133 -21.97 -5.98 -21.29
C ASP A 133 -23.05 -6.71 -22.09
N GLU A 134 -22.67 -7.74 -22.87
CA GLU A 134 -23.59 -8.42 -23.78
C GLU A 134 -24.33 -9.59 -23.10
N THR A 135 -23.58 -10.47 -22.45
CA THR A 135 -24.08 -11.71 -21.82
C THR A 135 -24.61 -11.47 -20.42
N LEU A 136 -24.20 -10.38 -19.76
CA LEU A 136 -24.47 -10.07 -18.36
C LEU A 136 -23.91 -11.12 -17.38
N GLU A 137 -22.97 -11.96 -17.83
CA GLU A 137 -22.24 -12.87 -16.96
C GLU A 137 -21.41 -12.07 -15.96
N GLU A 138 -21.43 -12.49 -14.69
CA GLU A 138 -20.71 -11.83 -13.61
C GLU A 138 -19.46 -12.62 -13.22
N SER A 139 -18.38 -11.89 -13.00
CA SER A 139 -17.09 -12.41 -12.56
C SER A 139 -16.60 -11.61 -11.34
N THR A 140 -15.70 -12.20 -10.56
CA THR A 140 -15.20 -11.58 -9.32
C THR A 140 -13.71 -11.81 -9.12
N SER A 141 -13.04 -10.78 -8.60
CA SER A 141 -11.66 -10.88 -8.09
C SER A 141 -11.63 -10.58 -6.59
N GLU A 142 -11.12 -11.53 -5.80
CA GLU A 142 -11.01 -11.44 -4.34
C GLU A 142 -9.59 -11.04 -3.91
N TRP A 143 -9.38 -9.75 -3.68
CA TRP A 143 -8.13 -9.16 -3.19
C TRP A 143 -8.05 -9.27 -1.67
N VAL A 144 -7.81 -10.48 -1.16
CA VAL A 144 -7.90 -10.81 0.27
C VAL A 144 -6.60 -11.31 0.88
N GLY A 145 -5.58 -11.59 0.06
CA GLY A 145 -4.30 -12.12 0.51
C GLY A 145 -3.54 -11.16 1.42
N THR A 146 -3.24 -11.58 2.65
CA THR A 146 -2.51 -10.78 3.65
C THR A 146 -1.09 -11.26 3.91
N ALA A 147 -0.66 -12.34 3.25
CA ALA A 147 0.72 -12.79 3.27
C ALA A 147 1.60 -11.73 2.57
N GLY A 148 2.24 -10.87 3.36
CA GLY A 148 3.14 -9.83 2.85
C GLY A 148 4.44 -10.44 2.36
N HIS A 149 4.93 -9.99 1.20
CA HIS A 149 6.31 -10.01 0.64
C HIS A 149 7.28 -11.16 0.97
N ASP A 150 6.83 -12.27 1.55
CA ASP A 150 7.64 -13.44 1.76
C ASP A 150 7.86 -14.05 0.38
N HIS A 151 9.12 -14.02 -0.06
CA HIS A 151 9.55 -14.52 -1.36
C HIS A 151 9.26 -16.02 -1.56
N ASP A 152 8.74 -16.70 -0.53
CA ASP A 152 8.35 -18.12 -0.48
C ASP A 152 6.82 -18.33 -0.37
N SER A 153 6.01 -17.27 -0.35
CA SER A 153 4.55 -17.41 -0.31
C SER A 153 4.02 -17.79 -1.70
N THR A 154 3.68 -19.07 -1.88
CA THR A 154 3.03 -19.60 -3.08
C THR A 154 1.52 -19.39 -3.04
N SER A 155 1.02 -18.30 -2.46
CA SER A 155 -0.42 -18.07 -2.36
C SER A 155 -0.96 -17.67 -3.72
N ASP A 156 -1.94 -18.43 -4.22
CA ASP A 156 -2.73 -18.06 -5.40
C ASP A 156 -3.72 -16.92 -5.08
N GLU A 157 -3.82 -16.49 -3.82
CA GLU A 157 -4.69 -15.38 -3.41
C GLU A 157 -4.19 -14.03 -3.94
N LEU A 158 -5.10 -13.23 -4.48
CA LEU A 158 -4.77 -11.88 -4.91
C LEU A 158 -4.46 -11.01 -3.68
N PRO A 159 -3.37 -10.22 -3.69
CA PRO A 159 -2.94 -9.46 -2.52
C PRO A 159 -3.95 -8.38 -2.17
N ALA A 160 -4.37 -8.32 -0.92
CA ALA A 160 -5.21 -7.26 -0.42
C ALA A 160 -4.45 -5.92 -0.47
N PRO A 161 -5.08 -4.83 -0.95
CA PRO A 161 -4.51 -3.51 -0.88
C PRO A 161 -4.18 -3.17 0.57
N SER A 162 -3.03 -2.55 0.80
CA SER A 162 -2.54 -2.28 2.15
C SER A 162 -2.05 -0.85 2.30
N LEU A 163 -1.97 -0.41 3.55
CA LEU A 163 -1.45 0.89 3.95
C LEU A 163 -0.49 0.70 5.13
N PHE A 164 0.75 1.15 4.98
CA PHE A 164 1.69 1.24 6.09
C PHE A 164 1.44 2.51 6.90
N ILE A 165 1.30 2.35 8.22
CA ILE A 165 1.10 3.45 9.16
C ILE A 165 2.46 3.93 9.66
N TYR A 166 2.88 5.11 9.22
CA TYR A 166 4.15 5.72 9.62
C TYR A 166 4.04 6.38 11.00
N PRO A 167 5.14 6.41 11.79
CA PRO A 167 5.18 7.22 13.00
C PRO A 167 5.04 8.71 12.68
N LYS A 168 4.49 9.48 13.62
CA LYS A 168 4.52 10.95 13.53
C LYS A 168 5.97 11.43 13.48
N ARG A 169 6.24 12.43 12.64
CA ARG A 169 7.59 12.99 12.45
C ARG A 169 7.65 14.42 12.93
N TYR A 170 8.78 14.76 13.55
CA TYR A 170 9.15 16.11 13.92
C TYR A 170 10.52 16.45 13.32
N PRO A 171 10.82 17.72 12.99
CA PRO A 171 12.14 18.09 12.51
C PRO A 171 13.24 17.72 13.52
N GLY A 172 14.32 17.10 13.04
CA GLY A 172 15.44 16.67 13.87
C GLY A 172 15.28 15.25 14.42
N TRP A 173 15.79 15.02 15.63
CA TRP A 173 15.84 13.69 16.24
C TRP A 173 14.50 13.29 16.85
N ASN A 174 14.03 12.12 16.45
CA ASN A 174 12.82 11.47 16.95
C ASN A 174 13.22 10.13 17.54
N GLN A 175 12.66 9.78 18.69
CA GLN A 175 12.80 8.45 19.29
C GLN A 175 11.50 7.68 19.09
N TYR A 176 11.61 6.43 18.66
CA TYR A 176 10.47 5.52 18.48
C TYR A 176 10.73 4.18 19.13
N THR A 177 9.68 3.58 19.66
CA THR A 177 9.63 2.14 19.94
C THR A 177 8.99 1.47 18.72
N VAL A 178 9.64 0.43 18.20
CA VAL A 178 9.17 -0.34 17.06
C VAL A 178 8.49 -1.61 17.58
N ASP A 179 7.18 -1.74 17.37
CA ASP A 179 6.39 -2.85 17.91
C ASP A 179 6.33 -4.06 16.97
N GLU A 180 6.54 -3.85 15.67
CA GLU A 180 6.52 -4.88 14.63
C GLU A 180 7.91 -5.08 14.02
N HIS A 181 8.16 -6.25 13.44
CA HIS A 181 9.43 -6.47 12.74
C HIS A 181 9.49 -5.65 11.44
N ILE A 182 10.55 -4.87 11.27
CA ILE A 182 10.81 -4.09 10.06
C ILE A 182 11.99 -4.71 9.34
N HIS A 183 11.72 -5.45 8.27
CA HIS A 183 12.74 -5.99 7.37
C HIS A 183 13.09 -5.01 6.25
N ASP A 184 12.10 -4.28 5.72
CA ASP A 184 12.33 -3.28 4.68
C ASP A 184 12.54 -1.90 5.31
N LEU A 185 13.79 -1.43 5.30
CA LEU A 185 14.17 -0.13 5.84
C LEU A 185 13.82 1.05 4.90
N SER A 186 13.25 0.78 3.71
CA SER A 186 12.72 1.83 2.83
C SER A 186 11.58 2.64 3.46
N VAL A 187 10.96 2.13 4.53
CA VAL A 187 10.03 2.89 5.39
C VAL A 187 10.66 4.14 6.03
N PHE A 188 11.99 4.29 5.93
CA PHE A 188 12.75 5.47 6.36
C PHE A 188 13.39 6.22 5.18
N ASP A 189 12.87 6.09 3.97
CA ASP A 189 13.50 6.70 2.77
C ASP A 189 13.60 8.22 2.80
N ASP A 190 12.76 8.87 3.59
CA ASP A 190 12.77 10.31 3.83
C ASP A 190 13.46 10.71 5.14
N ALA A 191 14.08 9.78 5.85
CA ALA A 191 14.97 10.07 6.96
C ALA A 191 16.39 10.38 6.46
N GLU A 192 17.08 11.28 7.14
CA GLU A 192 18.52 11.48 6.93
C GLU A 192 19.32 10.24 7.40
N ILE A 193 18.97 9.70 8.57
CA ILE A 193 19.63 8.55 9.19
C ILE A 193 18.75 7.92 10.27
N VAL A 194 18.85 6.60 10.43
CA VAL A 194 18.23 5.78 11.48
C VAL A 194 19.34 5.13 12.29
N TRP A 195 19.21 5.12 13.61
CA TRP A 195 20.13 4.47 14.53
C TRP A 195 19.40 3.47 15.43
N PHE A 196 20.02 2.31 15.63
CA PHE A 196 19.68 1.34 16.66
C PHE A 196 20.96 0.83 17.33
N GLY A 197 21.14 1.14 18.62
CA GLY A 197 22.40 0.86 19.31
C GLY A 197 23.58 1.53 18.60
N THR A 198 24.56 0.73 18.16
CA THR A 198 25.71 1.19 17.36
C THR A 198 25.55 0.96 15.86
N SER A 199 24.37 0.53 15.39
CA SER A 199 24.11 0.28 13.97
C SER A 199 23.27 1.40 13.35
N ALA A 200 23.52 1.70 12.08
CA ALA A 200 22.82 2.76 11.35
C ALA A 200 22.38 2.36 9.95
N TYR A 201 21.33 3.03 9.48
CA TYR A 201 20.82 2.97 8.10
C TYR A 201 20.53 4.39 7.58
N SER A 202 20.69 4.58 6.28
CA SER A 202 20.25 5.77 5.55
C SER A 202 19.83 5.35 4.15
N SER A 203 18.78 5.92 3.60
CA SER A 203 18.45 5.75 2.17
C SER A 203 19.43 6.49 1.26
N ASN A 204 20.19 7.45 1.80
CA ASN A 204 21.20 8.18 1.06
C ASN A 204 22.45 7.29 0.85
N PRO A 205 22.83 6.98 -0.41
CA PRO A 205 23.94 6.06 -0.68
C PRO A 205 25.30 6.60 -0.18
N VAL A 206 25.50 7.92 -0.18
CA VAL A 206 26.73 8.54 0.34
C VAL A 206 26.81 8.36 1.86
N THR A 207 25.70 8.59 2.57
CA THR A 207 25.63 8.34 4.02
C THR A 207 25.83 6.86 4.33
N MET A 208 25.29 5.94 3.52
CA MET A 208 25.53 4.51 3.69
C MET A 208 26.98 4.11 3.47
N GLU A 209 27.70 4.69 2.51
CA GLU A 209 29.14 4.46 2.36
C GLU A 209 29.92 4.96 3.57
N MET A 210 29.53 6.10 4.15
CA MET A 210 30.13 6.62 5.39
C MET A 210 29.88 5.68 6.58
N ILE A 211 28.66 5.16 6.74
CA ILE A 211 28.33 4.18 7.80
C ILE A 211 29.20 2.93 7.66
N ARG A 212 29.32 2.38 6.43
CA ARG A 212 30.14 1.18 6.17
C ARG A 212 31.64 1.40 6.40
N ALA A 213 32.11 2.63 6.25
CA ALA A 213 33.51 2.99 6.47
C ALA A 213 33.84 3.31 7.94
N ASP A 214 32.84 3.53 8.79
CA ASP A 214 33.04 3.84 10.21
C ASP A 214 33.34 2.55 10.99
N GLY A 215 34.54 2.46 11.56
CA GLY A 215 34.96 1.31 12.37
C GLY A 215 34.19 1.11 13.68
N ASN A 216 33.35 2.08 14.08
CA ASN A 216 32.52 2.01 15.28
C ASN A 216 31.03 1.77 14.97
N ALA A 217 30.59 1.87 13.71
CA ALA A 217 29.19 1.73 13.33
C ALA A 217 28.93 0.38 12.62
N GLY A 218 27.84 -0.28 13.01
CA GLY A 218 27.28 -1.41 12.26
C GLY A 218 26.34 -0.93 11.15
N VAL A 219 26.11 -1.77 10.13
CA VAL A 219 25.01 -1.57 9.18
C VAL A 219 23.73 -2.12 9.81
N LEU A 220 22.72 -1.28 9.94
CA LEU A 220 21.39 -1.72 10.35
C LEU A 220 20.67 -2.31 9.13
N GLU A 221 20.31 -3.58 9.20
CA GLU A 221 19.63 -4.31 8.11
C GLU A 221 18.15 -4.56 8.38
N GLN A 222 17.77 -4.66 9.65
CA GLN A 222 16.40 -4.89 10.10
C GLN A 222 16.22 -4.38 11.54
N ILE A 223 14.96 -4.18 11.96
CA ILE A 223 14.61 -3.75 13.31
C ILE A 223 13.62 -4.75 13.91
N HIS A 224 13.92 -5.24 15.12
CA HIS A 224 13.09 -6.23 15.81
C HIS A 224 12.05 -5.55 16.72
N PRO A 225 10.91 -6.20 17.00
CA PRO A 225 9.95 -5.75 17.98
C PRO A 225 10.57 -5.40 19.33
N GLY A 226 10.11 -4.31 19.94
CA GLY A 226 10.61 -3.75 21.20
C GLY A 226 11.87 -2.90 21.08
N SER A 227 12.41 -2.70 19.87
CA SER A 227 13.60 -1.87 19.67
C SER A 227 13.30 -0.38 19.84
N GLU A 228 14.16 0.32 20.56
CA GLU A 228 14.17 1.79 20.58
C GLU A 228 15.14 2.33 19.51
N ILE A 229 14.61 3.05 18.54
CA ILE A 229 15.39 3.64 17.44
C ILE A 229 15.39 5.16 17.53
N TRP A 230 16.45 5.77 16.99
CA TRP A 230 16.58 7.20 16.80
C TRP A 230 16.59 7.53 15.32
N VAL A 231 15.66 8.35 14.87
CA VAL A 231 15.52 8.73 13.47
C VAL A 231 15.65 10.23 13.33
N LYS A 232 16.47 10.68 12.38
CA LYS A 232 16.59 12.09 12.03
C LYS A 232 15.83 12.37 10.74
N TYR A 233 14.86 13.28 10.81
CA TYR A 233 14.13 13.82 9.66
C TYR A 233 14.43 15.31 9.44
#